data_AF-A0A3D5R7V7-F1
#
_entry.id   AF-A0A3D5R7V7-F1
#
_cell.length_a   1.000
_cell.length_b   1.000
_cell.length_c   1.000
_cell.angle_alpha   90.00
_cell.angle_beta   90.00
_cell.angle_gamma   90.00
#
_symmetry.space_group_name_H-M   'P 1'
#
loop_
_entity.id
_entity.type
_entity.pdbx_description
1 polymer ?
#
loop_
_entity_poly.entity_id
_entity_poly.type
_entity_poly.pdbx_seq_one_letter_code
_entity_poly.pdbx_strand_id
1 'polypeptide(L)'
;AHFLVDKEGKIFQFVNIENMAWGNGLYIRDIKKSSSELVRSRNINPNRYTISIEHEGIYKETRGALTKAQLEGSIWLHRYIIDYVDRRYKKKISINRNHIIGHCEIDPIRKPLCPGEAFPYEEIISKINDERKFSDIKDHWAEKEIKYLIDKNILEGFPDGTFRPNEYITRGEV
;
A
#
# COMPACT_ATOMS: atom_id res chain seq x y z
N ALA A 1 -5.84 -13.86 -6.59
CA ALA A 1 -5.77 -12.59 -5.81
C ALA A 1 -6.82 -11.61 -6.32
N HIS A 2 -6.96 -10.43 -5.70
CA HIS A 2 -7.85 -9.37 -6.19
C HIS A 2 -7.20 -8.65 -7.36
N PHE A 3 -5.91 -8.34 -7.22
CA PHE A 3 -5.14 -7.59 -8.20
C PHE A 3 -3.82 -8.28 -8.57
N LEU A 4 -3.33 -7.98 -9.77
CA LEU A 4 -1.95 -8.20 -10.21
C LEU A 4 -1.36 -6.88 -10.71
N VAL A 5 -0.10 -6.63 -10.39
CA VAL A 5 0.71 -5.56 -10.98
C VAL A 5 1.79 -6.19 -11.87
N ASP A 6 1.73 -5.98 -13.18
CA ASP A 6 2.72 -6.48 -14.15
C ASP A 6 4.02 -5.68 -14.11
N LYS A 7 5.08 -6.15 -14.79
CA LYS A 7 6.41 -5.52 -14.80
C LYS A 7 6.42 -4.08 -15.30
N GLU A 8 5.44 -3.69 -16.11
CA GLU A 8 5.23 -2.35 -16.65
C GLU A 8 4.36 -1.46 -15.76
N GLY A 9 3.95 -1.95 -14.58
CA GLY A 9 3.14 -1.22 -13.62
C GLY A 9 1.65 -1.19 -13.92
N LYS A 10 1.20 -1.92 -14.93
CA LYS A 10 -0.22 -2.05 -15.27
C LYS A 10 -0.92 -2.95 -14.26
N ILE A 11 -2.10 -2.52 -13.86
CA ILE A 11 -2.90 -3.18 -12.84
C ILE A 11 -4.03 -3.96 -13.52
N PHE A 12 -4.16 -5.23 -13.14
CA PHE A 12 -5.26 -6.09 -13.54
C PHE A 12 -6.08 -6.46 -12.32
N GLN A 13 -7.39 -6.30 -12.41
CA GLN A 13 -8.32 -6.73 -11.37
C GLN A 13 -9.00 -8.03 -11.81
N PHE A 14 -8.93 -9.05 -10.95
CA PHE A 14 -9.57 -10.36 -11.17
C PHE A 14 -10.75 -10.62 -10.24
N VAL A 15 -10.73 -10.02 -9.05
CA VAL A 15 -11.80 -10.15 -8.06
C VAL A 15 -12.13 -8.78 -7.50
N ASN A 16 -13.42 -8.46 -7.45
CA ASN A 16 -13.94 -7.24 -6.84
C ASN A 16 -13.51 -7.15 -5.36
N ILE A 17 -13.22 -5.95 -4.85
CA ILE A 17 -12.77 -5.74 -3.45
C ILE A 17 -13.81 -6.23 -2.43
N GLU A 18 -15.09 -6.20 -2.81
CA GLU A 18 -16.22 -6.65 -2.01
C GLU A 18 -16.31 -8.18 -1.90
N ASN A 19 -15.65 -8.90 -2.81
CA ASN A 19 -15.67 -10.35 -2.89
C ASN A 19 -14.38 -10.92 -2.32
N MET A 20 -14.50 -12.07 -1.66
CA MET A 20 -13.34 -12.79 -1.14
C MET A 20 -12.50 -13.37 -2.28
N ALA A 21 -11.25 -12.91 -2.45
CA ALA A 21 -10.27 -13.63 -3.26
C ALA A 21 -9.52 -14.70 -2.45
N TRP A 22 -9.23 -15.83 -3.09
CA TRP A 22 -8.41 -16.89 -2.51
C TRP A 22 -6.91 -16.61 -2.73
N GLY A 23 -6.40 -15.54 -2.11
CA GLY A 23 -5.00 -15.11 -2.24
C GLY A 23 -4.05 -15.77 -1.23
N ASN A 24 -4.44 -15.82 0.04
CA ASN A 24 -3.50 -16.05 1.15
C ASN A 24 -3.04 -17.50 1.34
N GLY A 25 -3.90 -18.48 1.04
CA GLY A 25 -3.57 -19.90 1.15
C GLY A 25 -3.46 -20.49 2.57
N LEU A 26 -3.88 -19.76 3.61
CA LEU A 26 -3.76 -20.20 5.01
C LEU A 26 -4.95 -21.03 5.49
N TYR A 27 -4.71 -22.24 6.02
CA TYR A 27 -5.75 -23.05 6.69
C TYR A 27 -6.06 -22.50 8.09
N ILE A 28 -7.32 -22.64 8.52
CA ILE A 28 -7.78 -22.17 9.84
C ILE A 28 -6.93 -22.72 10.99
N ARG A 29 -6.59 -24.01 10.96
CA ARG A 29 -5.75 -24.66 11.97
C ARG A 29 -4.33 -24.09 12.07
N ASP A 30 -3.85 -23.43 11.02
CA ASP A 30 -2.50 -22.89 10.93
C ASP A 30 -2.46 -21.38 11.22
N ILE A 31 -3.59 -20.73 11.51
CA ILE A 31 -3.64 -19.28 11.81
C ILE A 31 -2.72 -18.92 12.98
N LYS A 32 -2.64 -19.77 14.01
CA LYS A 32 -1.76 -19.55 15.17
C LYS A 32 -0.26 -19.52 14.81
N LYS A 33 0.12 -20.03 13.63
CA LYS A 33 1.50 -20.08 13.15
C LYS A 33 1.90 -18.84 12.34
N SER A 34 0.94 -17.98 11.97
CA SER A 34 1.22 -16.69 11.32
C SER A 34 2.15 -15.85 12.21
N SER A 35 3.08 -15.11 11.62
CA SER A 35 3.91 -14.15 12.37
C SER A 35 3.21 -12.80 12.59
N SER A 36 2.16 -12.49 11.81
CA SER A 36 1.30 -11.32 12.03
C SER A 36 0.41 -11.48 13.26
N GLU A 37 0.53 -10.57 14.22
CA GLU A 37 -0.34 -10.52 15.40
C GLU A 37 -1.81 -10.30 15.02
N LEU A 38 -2.08 -9.45 14.04
CA LEU A 38 -3.43 -9.15 13.58
C LEU A 38 -4.13 -10.40 12.99
N VAL A 39 -3.37 -11.23 12.28
CA VAL A 39 -3.88 -12.50 11.75
C VAL A 39 -4.19 -13.48 12.88
N ARG A 40 -3.26 -13.64 13.82
CA ARG A 40 -3.45 -14.52 14.99
C ARG A 40 -4.63 -14.08 15.86
N SER A 41 -4.76 -12.79 16.13
CA SER A 41 -5.79 -12.24 17.03
C SER A 41 -7.19 -12.32 16.45
N ARG A 42 -7.34 -12.15 15.13
CA ARG A 42 -8.64 -12.31 14.45
C ARG A 42 -9.12 -13.76 14.43
N ASN A 43 -8.19 -14.73 14.38
CA ASN A 43 -8.48 -16.17 14.43
C ASN A 43 -9.56 -16.64 13.44
N ILE A 44 -9.67 -15.97 12.29
CA ILE A 44 -10.54 -16.32 11.16
C ILE A 44 -9.74 -16.32 9.87
N ASN A 45 -10.24 -17.00 8.83
CA ASN A 45 -9.53 -17.12 7.55
C ASN A 45 -9.20 -15.72 6.95
N PRO A 46 -7.91 -15.39 6.72
CA PRO A 46 -7.47 -14.08 6.20
C PRO A 46 -8.13 -13.66 4.88
N ASN A 47 -8.45 -14.61 3.99
CA ASN A 47 -9.12 -14.30 2.73
C ASN A 47 -10.41 -13.50 2.94
N ARG A 48 -11.09 -13.65 4.08
CA ARG A 48 -12.35 -12.95 4.37
C ARG A 48 -12.21 -11.45 4.68
N TYR A 49 -11.01 -10.96 4.97
CA TYR A 49 -10.82 -9.57 5.42
C TYR A 49 -9.60 -8.86 4.82
N THR A 50 -8.82 -9.53 3.96
CA THR A 50 -7.66 -8.94 3.29
C THR A 50 -7.95 -8.67 1.82
N ILE A 51 -7.33 -7.63 1.28
CA ILE A 51 -7.28 -7.37 -0.15
C ILE A 51 -5.87 -7.76 -0.62
N SER A 52 -5.78 -8.81 -1.42
CA SER A 52 -4.52 -9.40 -1.89
C SER A 52 -4.08 -8.82 -3.23
N ILE A 53 -2.81 -8.42 -3.32
CA ILE A 53 -2.13 -7.95 -4.53
C ILE A 53 -1.02 -8.96 -4.85
N GLU A 54 -0.94 -9.40 -6.09
CA GLU A 54 0.22 -10.14 -6.61
C GLU A 54 1.07 -9.20 -7.46
N HIS A 55 2.37 -9.45 -7.50
CA HIS A 55 3.30 -8.73 -8.36
C HIS A 55 3.95 -9.73 -9.32
N GLU A 56 3.95 -9.44 -10.61
CA GLU A 56 4.60 -10.28 -11.59
C GLU A 56 6.12 -10.33 -11.32
N GLY A 57 6.67 -11.53 -11.18
CA GLY A 57 8.10 -11.69 -10.97
C GLY A 57 8.51 -13.12 -10.69
N ILE A 58 9.80 -13.38 -10.82
CA ILE A 58 10.42 -14.66 -10.49
C ILE A 58 11.33 -14.43 -9.27
N TYR A 59 10.97 -15.04 -8.13
CA TYR A 59 11.70 -14.87 -6.87
C TYR A 59 13.22 -15.08 -7.01
N LYS A 60 13.63 -16.11 -7.76
CA LYS A 60 15.05 -16.44 -7.97
C LYS A 60 15.85 -15.32 -8.66
N GLU A 61 15.18 -14.46 -9.41
CA GLU A 61 15.79 -13.36 -10.18
C GLU A 61 15.79 -12.06 -9.38
N THR A 62 14.67 -11.73 -8.73
CA THR A 62 14.50 -10.39 -8.14
C THR A 62 14.53 -10.38 -6.61
N ARG A 63 14.40 -11.54 -5.96
CA ARG A 63 14.19 -11.65 -4.50
C ARG A 63 13.01 -10.79 -3.99
N GLY A 64 12.03 -10.49 -4.85
CA GLY A 64 10.89 -9.63 -4.54
C GLY A 64 11.08 -8.15 -4.87
N ALA A 65 12.24 -7.74 -5.40
CA ALA A 65 12.44 -6.38 -5.90
C ALA A 65 11.45 -6.08 -7.02
N LEU A 66 10.86 -4.89 -6.98
CA LEU A 66 9.94 -4.38 -7.99
C LEU A 66 10.69 -3.57 -9.03
N THR A 67 10.22 -3.61 -10.29
CA THR A 67 10.61 -2.56 -11.24
C THR A 67 10.11 -1.19 -10.76
N LYS A 68 10.68 -0.11 -11.28
CA LYS A 68 10.19 1.25 -10.99
C LYS A 68 8.70 1.40 -11.31
N ALA A 69 8.28 0.90 -12.47
CA ALA A 69 6.88 0.98 -12.89
C ALA A 69 5.96 0.13 -12.00
N GLN A 70 6.40 -1.07 -11.59
CA GLN A 70 5.69 -1.89 -10.61
C GLN A 70 5.52 -1.19 -9.26
N LEU A 71 6.57 -0.53 -8.78
CA LEU A 71 6.52 0.22 -7.54
C LEU A 71 5.51 1.37 -7.63
N GLU A 72 5.56 2.17 -8.70
CA GLU A 72 4.61 3.27 -8.94
C GLU A 72 3.16 2.76 -9.04
N GLY A 73 2.92 1.69 -9.80
CA GLY A 73 1.60 1.04 -9.90
C GLY A 73 1.13 0.47 -8.56
N SER A 74 2.03 -0.13 -7.79
CA SER A 74 1.73 -0.65 -6.45
C SER A 74 1.35 0.47 -5.48
N ILE A 75 2.09 1.58 -5.45
CA ILE A 75 1.77 2.74 -4.62
C ILE A 75 0.38 3.28 -4.96
N TRP A 76 0.10 3.50 -6.25
CA TRP A 76 -1.21 3.95 -6.72
C TRP A 76 -2.32 2.98 -6.28
N LEU A 77 -2.10 1.67 -6.46
CA LEU A 77 -3.09 0.64 -6.13
C LEU A 77 -3.40 0.59 -4.63
N HIS A 78 -2.37 0.69 -3.79
CA HIS A 78 -2.58 0.75 -2.34
C HIS A 78 -3.41 1.99 -1.96
N ARG A 79 -3.11 3.16 -2.53
CA ARG A 79 -3.90 4.38 -2.30
C ARG A 79 -5.36 4.19 -2.70
N TYR A 80 -5.59 3.70 -3.91
CA TYR A 80 -6.93 3.39 -4.43
C TYR A 80 -7.69 2.46 -3.48
N ILE A 81 -7.08 1.36 -3.04
CA ILE A 81 -7.70 0.40 -2.12
C ILE A 81 -8.07 1.05 -0.79
N ILE A 82 -7.15 1.76 -0.15
CA ILE A 82 -7.38 2.34 1.18
C ILE A 82 -8.53 3.36 1.12
N ASP A 83 -8.53 4.18 0.09
CA ASP A 83 -9.55 5.22 -0.13
C ASP A 83 -10.90 4.62 -0.56
N TYR A 84 -10.91 3.57 -1.40
CA TYR A 84 -12.11 2.80 -1.70
C TYR A 84 -12.74 2.25 -0.41
N VAL A 85 -11.94 1.62 0.45
CA VAL A 85 -12.43 1.01 1.70
C VAL A 85 -12.99 2.07 2.65
N ASP A 86 -12.35 3.23 2.76
CA ASP A 86 -12.86 4.33 3.57
C ASP A 86 -14.19 4.86 3.02
N ARG A 87 -14.28 5.15 1.72
CA ARG A 87 -15.53 5.66 1.15
C ARG A 87 -16.67 4.66 1.26
N ARG A 88 -16.41 3.40 0.92
CA ARG A 88 -17.42 2.34 0.79
C ARG A 88 -17.90 1.82 2.13
N TYR A 89 -17.00 1.66 3.09
CA TYR A 89 -17.27 1.00 4.37
C TYR A 89 -17.11 1.91 5.58
N LYS A 90 -16.64 3.15 5.40
CA LYS A 90 -16.31 4.10 6.47
C LYS A 90 -15.31 3.50 7.46
N LYS A 91 -14.33 2.76 6.92
CA LYS A 91 -13.26 2.11 7.69
C LYS A 91 -11.90 2.59 7.20
N LYS A 92 -11.05 3.00 8.14
CA LYS A 92 -9.66 3.38 7.86
C LYS A 92 -8.76 2.15 7.97
N ILE A 93 -8.01 1.88 6.90
CA ILE A 93 -6.87 0.95 6.95
C ILE A 93 -5.65 1.76 7.38
N SER A 94 -4.99 1.33 8.46
CA SER A 94 -3.75 1.98 8.90
C SER A 94 -2.64 1.71 7.88
N ILE A 95 -1.85 2.75 7.55
CA ILE A 95 -0.79 2.67 6.54
C ILE A 95 0.52 2.33 7.26
N ASN A 96 0.68 1.06 7.62
CA ASN A 96 1.85 0.56 8.35
C ASN A 96 2.07 -0.94 8.11
N ARG A 97 3.21 -1.45 8.59
CA ARG A 97 3.62 -2.86 8.52
C ARG A 97 2.69 -3.84 9.24
N ASN A 98 1.74 -3.38 10.06
CA ASN A 98 0.76 -4.27 10.69
C ASN A 98 -0.45 -4.56 9.79
N HIS A 99 -0.68 -3.74 8.74
CA HIS A 99 -1.86 -3.83 7.88
C HIS A 99 -1.53 -4.04 6.41
N ILE A 100 -0.36 -3.57 5.96
CA ILE A 100 0.24 -3.95 4.68
C ILE A 100 1.23 -5.04 5.04
N ILE A 101 1.01 -6.29 4.65
CA ILE A 101 1.82 -7.45 5.04
C ILE A 101 1.99 -8.42 3.87
N GLY A 102 3.03 -9.26 3.94
CA GLY A 102 3.33 -10.28 2.95
C GLY A 102 2.72 -11.64 3.26
N HIS A 103 2.75 -12.51 2.25
CA HIS A 103 2.36 -13.91 2.44
C HIS A 103 3.22 -14.62 3.48
N CYS A 104 4.51 -14.31 3.58
CA CYS A 104 5.41 -14.88 4.59
C CYS A 104 4.98 -14.53 6.01
N GLU A 105 4.26 -13.44 6.22
CA GLU A 105 3.73 -13.07 7.52
C GLU A 105 2.40 -13.74 7.83
N ILE A 106 1.61 -14.02 6.79
CA ILE A 106 0.32 -14.69 6.90
C ILE A 106 0.48 -16.22 7.01
N ASP A 107 1.23 -16.84 6.10
CA ASP A 107 1.56 -18.27 6.08
C ASP A 107 3.08 -18.48 5.94
N PRO A 108 3.84 -18.33 7.05
CA PRO A 108 5.29 -18.48 7.05
C PRO A 108 5.76 -19.89 6.70
N ILE A 109 4.88 -20.90 6.70
CA ILE A 109 5.26 -22.28 6.46
C ILE A 109 5.17 -22.62 4.97
N ARG A 110 4.07 -22.23 4.31
CA ARG A 110 3.85 -22.58 2.89
C ARG A 110 4.33 -21.51 1.93
N LYS A 111 4.34 -20.25 2.38
CA LYS A 111 4.77 -19.11 1.56
C LYS A 111 5.88 -18.30 2.26
N PRO A 112 6.96 -18.94 2.74
CA PRO A 112 8.00 -18.26 3.52
C PRO A 112 8.73 -17.14 2.77
N LEU A 113 8.72 -17.17 1.44
CA LEU A 113 9.54 -16.30 0.59
C LEU A 113 8.75 -15.23 -0.17
N CYS A 114 7.42 -15.17 -0.01
CA CYS A 114 6.59 -14.21 -0.74
C CYS A 114 6.20 -13.04 0.18
N PRO A 115 6.38 -11.78 -0.23
CA PRO A 115 6.77 -11.31 -1.57
C PRO A 115 8.28 -11.33 -1.86
N GLY A 116 9.12 -11.54 -0.84
CA GLY A 116 10.57 -11.62 -0.96
C GLY A 116 11.27 -10.57 -0.11
N GLU A 117 12.53 -10.84 0.23
CA GLU A 117 13.33 -9.98 1.12
C GLU A 117 13.61 -8.58 0.53
N ALA A 118 13.57 -8.43 -0.79
CA ALA A 118 13.80 -7.16 -1.47
C ALA A 118 12.50 -6.39 -1.78
N PHE A 119 11.34 -6.83 -1.28
CA PHE A 119 10.08 -6.14 -1.50
C PHE A 119 10.05 -4.78 -0.75
N PRO A 120 9.73 -3.66 -1.42
CA PRO A 120 9.97 -2.31 -0.90
C PRO A 120 8.81 -1.80 -0.01
N TYR A 121 8.56 -2.47 1.12
CA TYR A 121 7.44 -2.10 2.01
C TYR A 121 7.53 -0.67 2.54
N GLU A 122 8.71 -0.27 3.04
CA GLU A 122 8.88 1.04 3.67
C GLU A 122 8.74 2.18 2.65
N GLU A 123 9.24 1.98 1.43
CA GLU A 123 9.06 2.95 0.36
C GLU A 123 7.58 3.12 -0.03
N ILE A 124 6.85 2.01 -0.18
CA ILE A 124 5.41 2.04 -0.45
C ILE A 124 4.68 2.77 0.68
N ILE A 125 4.91 2.38 1.94
CA ILE A 125 4.26 2.98 3.12
C ILE A 125 4.57 4.46 3.24
N SER A 126 5.84 4.85 3.08
CA SER A 126 6.28 6.24 3.13
C SER A 126 5.58 7.06 2.05
N LYS A 127 5.63 6.61 0.79
CA LYS A 127 5.02 7.34 -0.34
C LYS A 127 3.50 7.47 -0.22
N ILE A 128 2.80 6.47 0.34
CA ILE A 128 1.36 6.58 0.61
C ILE A 128 1.09 7.63 1.69
N ASN A 129 1.87 7.63 2.77
CA ASN A 129 1.70 8.60 3.86
C ASN A 129 2.05 10.03 3.42
N ASP A 130 3.12 10.23 2.64
CA ASP A 130 3.55 11.54 2.16
C ASP A 130 2.50 12.23 1.29
N GLU A 131 1.79 11.50 0.42
CA GLU A 131 0.70 12.11 -0.34
C GLU A 131 -0.53 12.46 0.49
N ARG A 132 -0.78 11.73 1.58
CA ARG A 132 -1.90 12.00 2.49
C ARG A 132 -1.62 13.13 3.48
N LYS A 133 -0.37 13.54 3.60
CA LYS A 133 0.04 14.75 4.33
C LYS A 133 -0.45 16.04 3.69
N PHE A 134 -1.16 16.03 2.56
CA PHE A 134 -1.66 17.29 1.96
C PHE A 134 -3.17 17.20 1.74
N SER A 135 -3.91 16.99 2.83
CA SER A 135 -5.38 17.01 2.75
C SER A 135 -5.94 18.42 2.52
N ASP A 136 -5.16 19.44 2.87
CA ASP A 136 -5.47 20.87 2.80
C ASP A 136 -5.28 21.48 1.40
N ILE A 137 -4.64 20.77 0.48
CA ILE A 137 -4.58 21.16 -0.95
C ILE A 137 -5.74 20.57 -1.76
N LYS A 138 -6.58 19.72 -1.14
CA LYS A 138 -7.71 19.12 -1.85
C LYS A 138 -8.68 20.23 -2.28
N ASP A 139 -9.07 20.20 -3.56
CA ASP A 139 -9.93 21.20 -4.19
C ASP A 139 -9.27 22.60 -4.31
N HIS A 140 -7.96 22.71 -4.03
CA HIS A 140 -7.19 23.93 -4.26
C HIS A 140 -6.85 24.08 -5.76
N TRP A 141 -6.85 25.31 -6.29
CA TRP A 141 -6.59 25.54 -7.72
C TRP A 141 -5.20 25.04 -8.16
N ALA A 142 -4.22 25.06 -7.25
CA ALA A 142 -2.85 24.61 -7.47
C ALA A 142 -2.60 23.14 -7.05
N GLU A 143 -3.64 22.37 -6.71
CA GLU A 143 -3.49 21.01 -6.18
C GLU A 143 -2.61 20.13 -7.09
N LYS A 144 -2.81 20.22 -8.41
CA LYS A 144 -2.09 19.40 -9.39
C LYS A 144 -0.62 19.79 -9.46
N GLU A 145 -0.33 21.08 -9.48
CA GLU A 145 1.01 21.65 -9.55
C GLU A 145 1.80 21.35 -8.27
N ILE A 146 1.15 21.49 -7.11
CA ILE A 146 1.74 21.18 -5.81
C ILE A 146 2.11 19.69 -5.74
N LYS A 147 1.17 18.81 -6.10
CA LYS A 147 1.43 17.35 -6.16
C LYS A 147 2.56 17.01 -7.12
N TYR A 148 2.58 17.61 -8.31
CA TYR A 148 3.64 17.40 -9.29
C TYR A 148 5.02 17.77 -8.73
N LEU A 149 5.15 18.89 -8.03
CA LEU A 149 6.42 19.34 -7.48
C LEU A 149 6.87 18.51 -6.27
N ILE A 150 5.93 18.05 -5.44
CA ILE A 150 6.20 17.10 -4.35
C ILE A 150 6.70 15.76 -4.92
N ASP A 151 6.07 15.24 -5.97
CA ASP A 151 6.48 14.00 -6.63
C ASP A 151 7.90 14.09 -7.22
N LYS A 152 8.34 15.30 -7.57
CA LYS A 152 9.71 15.59 -8.02
C LYS A 152 10.69 15.88 -6.88
N ASN A 153 10.27 15.80 -5.63
CA ASN A 153 11.02 16.21 -4.44
C ASN A 153 11.53 17.66 -4.52
N ILE A 154 10.80 18.55 -5.20
CA ILE A 154 11.13 19.98 -5.31
C ILE A 154 10.48 20.75 -4.15
N LEU A 155 9.31 20.31 -3.71
CA LEU A 155 8.60 20.89 -2.56
C LEU A 155 8.38 19.81 -1.50
N GLU A 156 8.45 20.23 -0.25
CA GLU A 156 8.06 19.46 0.92
C GLU A 156 7.06 20.32 1.71
N GLY A 157 6.07 19.69 2.34
CA GLY A 157 5.17 20.42 3.24
C GLY A 157 5.56 20.22 4.71
N PHE A 158 4.67 20.60 5.60
CA PHE A 158 4.97 20.69 7.01
C PHE A 158 4.91 19.32 7.72
N PRO A 159 5.68 19.15 8.82
CA PRO A 159 5.68 17.91 9.60
C PRO A 159 4.32 17.48 10.16
N ASP A 160 3.38 18.42 10.26
CA ASP A 160 2.01 18.18 10.73
C ASP A 160 1.09 17.58 9.66
N GLY A 161 1.59 17.39 8.44
CA GLY A 161 0.79 16.90 7.33
C GLY A 161 -0.15 17.97 6.77
N THR A 162 0.39 19.17 6.53
CA THR A 162 -0.23 20.23 5.72
C THR A 162 0.76 20.77 4.70
N PHE A 163 0.26 21.36 3.60
CA PHE A 163 1.08 22.11 2.63
C PHE A 163 0.94 23.62 2.83
N ARG A 164 -0.21 24.05 3.36
CA ARG A 164 -0.62 25.43 3.62
C ARG A 164 -0.56 26.31 2.37
N PRO A 165 -1.25 25.93 1.28
CA PRO A 165 -1.10 26.58 -0.04
C PRO A 165 -1.54 28.05 -0.07
N ASN A 166 -2.30 28.50 0.94
CA ASN A 166 -2.81 29.86 1.07
C ASN A 166 -2.02 30.70 2.08
N GLU A 167 -1.05 30.11 2.79
CA GLU A 167 -0.21 30.88 3.71
C GLU A 167 0.90 31.60 2.93
N TYR A 168 1.24 32.81 3.40
CA TYR A 168 2.36 33.56 2.84
C TYR A 168 3.67 32.89 3.27
N ILE A 169 4.50 32.51 2.31
CA ILE A 169 5.87 32.09 2.58
C ILE A 169 6.65 33.29 3.14
N THR A 170 7.25 33.12 4.31
CA THR A 170 8.15 34.10 4.90
C THR A 170 9.57 33.91 4.37
N ARG A 171 10.40 34.97 4.41
CA ARG A 171 11.81 34.89 3.94
C ARG A 171 12.68 33.87 4.70
N GLY A 172 12.21 33.35 5.84
CA GLY A 172 12.93 32.31 6.61
C GLY A 172 12.62 30.87 6.16
N GLU A 173 11.64 30.70 5.26
CA GLU A 173 11.18 29.40 4.76
C GLU A 173 11.71 29.08 3.35
N VAL A 174 12.53 29.96 2.76
CA VAL A 174 13.22 29.80 1.46
C VAL A 174 14.72 29.77 1.70
#